data_AF-A0A9D8C961-F1
#
_entry.id   AF-A0A9D8C961-F1
#
_cell.length_a   1.000
_cell.length_b   1.000
_cell.length_c   1.000
_cell.angle_alpha   90.00
_cell.angle_beta   90.00
_cell.angle_gamma   90.00
#
_symmetry.space_group_name_H-M   'P 1'
#
loop_
_entity.id
_entity.type
_entity.pdbx_description
1 polymer ?
#
loop_
_entity_poly.entity_id
_entity_poly.type
_entity_poly.pdbx_seq_one_letter_code
_entity_poly.pdbx_strand_id
1 'polypeptide(L)'
;MRHGTMVLRYYAPKGGVDLQTPHEQDEVYIVASGTGWFVNGVNRVPFAPGDVLFAPAGAVHRFEEFTSDFATWVVFYGPKGGEQP
;
A
#
# COMPACT_ATOMS: atom_id res chain seq x y z
N MET A 1 11.41 -8.37 -4.69
CA MET A 1 11.39 -9.44 -5.73
C MET A 1 10.71 -8.89 -6.98
N ARG A 2 11.02 -9.43 -8.18
CA ARG A 2 10.37 -9.02 -9.44
C ARG A 2 10.16 -10.23 -10.34
N HIS A 3 9.03 -10.30 -11.03
CA HIS A 3 8.77 -11.26 -12.10
C HIS A 3 7.85 -10.61 -13.15
N GLY A 4 8.32 -10.45 -14.39
CA GLY A 4 7.62 -9.64 -15.39
C GLY A 4 7.46 -8.18 -14.94
N THR A 5 6.23 -7.66 -15.03
CA THR A 5 5.88 -6.32 -14.51
C THR A 5 5.57 -6.32 -13.01
N MET A 6 5.35 -7.49 -12.40
CA MET A 6 5.06 -7.58 -10.96
C MET A 6 6.31 -7.29 -10.13
N VAL A 7 6.16 -6.45 -9.10
CA VAL A 7 7.21 -6.12 -8.14
C VAL A 7 6.68 -6.32 -6.73
N LEU A 8 7.43 -7.03 -5.89
CA LEU A 8 7.19 -7.14 -4.46
C LEU A 8 8.24 -6.34 -3.70
N ARG A 9 7.80 -5.44 -2.82
CA ARG A 9 8.66 -4.68 -1.90
C ARG A 9 8.19 -4.81 -0.46
N TYR A 10 9.10 -4.53 0.46
CA TYR A 10 8.78 -4.30 1.86
C TYR A 10 8.80 -2.80 2.11
N TYR A 11 7.73 -2.28 2.70
CA TYR A 11 7.59 -0.88 3.06
C TYR A 11 7.50 -0.73 4.57
N ALA A 12 8.37 0.11 5.13
CA ALA A 12 8.45 0.42 6.54
C ALA A 12 8.94 1.87 6.70
N PRO A 13 8.02 2.86 6.60
CA PRO A 13 8.39 4.27 6.64
C PRO A 13 8.98 4.63 8.00
N LYS A 14 10.16 5.27 7.98
CA LYS A 14 10.80 5.78 9.20
C LYS A 14 10.32 7.20 9.48
N GLY A 15 10.07 7.50 10.75
CA GLY A 15 9.67 8.84 11.19
C GLY A 15 8.15 9.09 11.19
N GLY A 16 7.32 8.05 11.02
CA GLY A 16 5.87 8.14 11.18
C GLY A 16 5.15 8.89 10.06
N VAL A 17 5.81 9.10 8.91
CA VAL A 17 5.23 9.81 7.76
C VAL A 17 5.30 8.91 6.53
N ASP A 18 4.15 8.73 5.88
CA ASP A 18 4.07 8.10 4.58
C ASP A 18 4.42 9.10 3.47
N LEU A 19 5.46 8.77 2.69
CA LEU A 19 5.97 9.61 1.60
C LEU A 19 5.64 9.04 0.21
N GLN A 20 4.74 8.06 0.14
CA GLN A 20 4.32 7.47 -1.12
C GLN A 20 3.60 8.47 -2.02
N THR A 21 3.78 8.27 -3.32
CA THR A 21 3.12 9.00 -4.40
C THR A 21 2.26 8.02 -5.21
N PRO A 22 1.20 8.47 -5.89
CA PRO A 22 0.39 7.58 -6.73
C PRO A 22 1.26 6.78 -7.71
N HIS A 23 1.07 5.47 -7.76
CA HIS A 23 1.81 4.58 -8.65
C HIS A 23 1.01 4.23 -9.90
N GLU A 24 1.73 3.81 -10.95
CA GLU A 24 1.15 3.49 -12.25
C GLU A 24 0.59 2.06 -12.35
N GLN A 25 0.70 1.26 -11.30
CA GLN A 25 0.24 -0.13 -11.22
C GLN A 25 -0.71 -0.28 -10.03
N ASP A 26 -1.51 -1.34 -10.04
CA ASP A 26 -2.31 -1.68 -8.87
C ASP A 26 -1.41 -2.14 -7.73
N GLU A 27 -1.84 -1.88 -6.51
CA GLU A 27 -1.09 -2.19 -5.30
C GLU A 27 -1.93 -3.04 -4.35
N VAL A 28 -1.35 -4.16 -3.93
CA VAL A 28 -1.88 -4.99 -2.85
C VAL A 28 -0.91 -4.91 -1.67
N TYR A 29 -1.41 -4.41 -0.56
CA TYR A 29 -0.68 -4.32 0.69
C TYR A 29 -1.07 -5.46 1.62
N ILE A 30 -0.08 -6.10 2.24
CA ILE A 30 -0.28 -7.12 3.28
C ILE A 30 0.43 -6.63 4.53
N VAL A 31 -0.35 -6.21 5.53
CA VAL A 31 0.18 -5.59 6.75
C VAL A 31 0.94 -6.63 7.57
N ALA A 32 2.23 -6.39 7.77
CA ALA A 32 3.12 -7.28 8.52
C ALA A 32 3.17 -6.92 10.02
N SER A 33 3.14 -5.62 10.34
CA SER A 33 3.18 -5.12 11.72
C SER A 33 2.57 -3.71 11.82
N GLY A 34 2.28 -3.30 13.05
CA GLY A 34 1.65 -2.03 13.38
C GLY A 34 0.16 -1.92 13.06
N THR A 35 -0.43 -0.81 13.47
CA THR A 35 -1.84 -0.46 13.27
C THR A 35 -1.96 1.00 12.86
N GLY A 36 -3.03 1.38 12.17
CA GLY A 36 -3.26 2.76 11.79
C GLY A 36 -4.48 2.91 10.88
N TRP A 37 -4.46 3.93 10.03
CA TRP A 37 -5.50 4.17 9.05
C TRP A 37 -4.96 4.14 7.63
N PHE A 38 -5.70 3.47 6.75
CA PHE A 38 -5.45 3.48 5.32
C PHE A 38 -6.49 4.36 4.64
N VAL A 39 -6.01 5.40 3.96
CA VAL A 39 -6.82 6.32 3.17
C VAL A 39 -6.67 5.95 1.71
N ASN A 40 -7.78 5.71 1.01
CA ASN A 40 -7.81 5.49 -0.43
C ASN A 40 -8.97 6.30 -1.03
N GLY A 41 -8.62 7.40 -1.70
CA GLY A 41 -9.59 8.39 -2.16
C GLY A 41 -10.39 8.98 -0.98
N VAL A 42 -11.70 8.73 -0.97
CA VAL A 42 -12.61 9.20 0.11
C VAL A 42 -12.76 8.20 1.25
N ASN A 43 -12.25 6.98 1.09
CA ASN A 43 -12.39 5.94 2.10
C ASN A 43 -11.23 6.02 3.09
N ARG A 44 -11.55 5.92 4.38
CA ARG A 44 -10.58 5.80 5.47
C ARG A 44 -10.96 4.60 6.31
N VAL A 45 -10.11 3.58 6.32
CA VAL A 45 -10.36 2.31 7.01
C VAL A 45 -9.25 2.03 8.02
N PRO A 46 -9.57 1.49 9.21
CA PRO A 46 -8.52 1.04 10.12
C PRO A 46 -7.83 -0.20 9.54
N PHE A 47 -6.57 -0.39 9.88
CA PHE A 47 -5.84 -1.62 9.56
C PHE A 47 -5.07 -2.16 10.77
N ALA A 48 -4.80 -3.46 10.73
CA ALA A 48 -4.01 -4.20 11.70
C ALA A 48 -3.17 -5.31 10.99
N PRO A 49 -2.23 -5.96 11.70
CA PRO A 49 -1.43 -7.03 11.12
C PRO A 49 -2.30 -8.17 10.56
N GLY A 50 -2.01 -8.61 9.35
CA GLY A 50 -2.78 -9.62 8.62
C GLY A 50 -3.84 -9.05 7.67
N ASP A 51 -4.18 -7.76 7.77
CA ASP A 51 -5.09 -7.12 6.81
C ASP A 51 -4.48 -7.02 5.41
N VAL A 52 -5.36 -7.09 4.41
CA VAL A 52 -5.03 -6.90 3.01
C VAL A 52 -5.75 -5.66 2.49
N LEU A 53 -4.98 -4.72 1.94
CA LEU A 53 -5.49 -3.45 1.44
C LEU A 53 -5.19 -3.33 -0.06
N PHE A 54 -6.07 -2.65 -0.78
CA PHE A 54 -5.95 -2.46 -2.22
C PHE A 54 -5.96 -0.98 -2.58
N ALA A 55 -5.03 -0.58 -3.45
CA ALA A 55 -5.05 0.72 -4.11
C ALA A 55 -5.01 0.51 -5.64
N PRO A 56 -6.01 1.02 -6.40
CA PRO A 56 -5.95 0.97 -7.84
C PRO A 56 -4.87 1.91 -8.39
N ALA A 57 -4.33 1.58 -9.55
CA ALA A 57 -3.36 2.41 -10.25
C ALA A 57 -3.83 3.87 -10.37
N GLY A 58 -2.94 4.81 -10.06
CA GLY A 58 -3.18 6.25 -10.10
C GLY A 58 -4.03 6.80 -8.95
N ALA A 59 -4.59 5.96 -8.07
CA ALA A 59 -5.34 6.43 -6.92
C ALA A 59 -4.43 7.08 -5.88
N VAL A 60 -4.87 8.23 -5.36
CA VAL A 60 -4.23 8.84 -4.19
C VAL A 60 -4.61 8.01 -2.97
N HIS A 61 -3.59 7.42 -2.34
CA HIS A 61 -3.72 6.64 -1.13
C HIS A 61 -2.55 6.89 -0.18
N ARG A 62 -2.79 6.74 1.12
CA ARG A 62 -1.82 7.02 2.20
C ARG A 62 -2.07 6.18 3.43
N PHE A 63 -1.00 5.89 4.17
CA PHE A 63 -1.06 5.44 5.56
C PHE A 63 -0.98 6.65 6.50
N GLU A 64 -1.89 6.71 7.48
CA GLU A 64 -2.00 7.80 8.45
C GLU A 64 -2.09 7.28 9.88
N GLU A 65 -1.62 8.09 10.83
CA GLU A 65 -1.71 7.83 12.29
C GLU A 65 -1.31 6.41 12.69
N PHE A 66 -0.26 5.88 12.04
CA PHE A 66 0.19 4.51 12.26
C PHE A 66 1.25 4.41 13.36
N THR A 67 1.32 3.26 14.00
CA THR A 67 2.30 2.97 15.06
C THR A 67 3.72 2.93 14.50
N SER A 68 4.72 3.19 15.36
CA SER A 68 6.13 3.32 14.95
C SER A 68 6.73 2.03 14.37
N ASP A 69 6.10 0.89 14.60
CA ASP A 69 6.47 -0.42 14.06
C ASP A 69 5.72 -0.78 12.77
N PHE A 70 4.97 0.14 12.17
CA PHE A 70 4.23 -0.13 10.94
C PHE A 70 5.14 -0.64 9.82
N ALA A 71 4.76 -1.79 9.26
CA ALA A 71 5.36 -2.30 8.05
C ALA A 71 4.38 -3.17 7.25
N THR A 72 4.56 -3.18 5.94
CA THR A 72 3.71 -3.92 5.00
C THR A 72 4.53 -4.47 3.85
N TRP A 73 4.14 -5.63 3.35
CA TRP A 73 4.51 -6.04 2.01
C TRP A 73 3.63 -5.30 1.02
N VAL A 74 4.19 -4.89 -0.12
CA VAL A 74 3.43 -4.29 -1.22
C VAL A 74 3.75 -5.03 -2.51
N VAL A 75 2.71 -5.51 -3.17
CA VAL A 75 2.76 -6.11 -4.50
C VAL A 75 2.25 -5.07 -5.50
N PHE A 76 3.13 -4.59 -6.37
CA PHE A 76 2.75 -3.86 -7.57
C PHE A 76 2.38 -4.88 -8.65
N TYR A 77 1.15 -4.84 -9.13
CA TYR A 77 0.57 -5.85 -10.02
C TYR A 77 -0.03 -5.22 -11.29
N GLY A 78 -0.03 -5.99 -12.38
CA GLY A 78 -0.66 -5.60 -13.65
C GLY A 78 0.17 -4.66 -14.53
N PRO A 79 -0.41 -4.20 -15.65
CA PRO A 79 0.20 -3.24 -16.57
C PRO A 79 0.14 -1.80 -16.02
N LYS A 80 0.76 -0.87 -16.75
CA LYS A 80 0.57 0.56 -16.51
C LYS A 80 -0.91 0.92 -16.70
N GLY A 81 -1.50 1.57 -15.70
CA GLY A 81 -2.92 1.91 -15.65
C GLY A 81 -3.77 0.92 -14.85
N GLY A 82 -3.17 -0.13 -14.28
CA GLY A 82 -3.88 -1.14 -13.49
C GLY A 82 -4.58 -2.20 -14.34
N GLU A 83 -5.12 -3.21 -13.69
CA GLU A 83 -6.00 -4.20 -14.32
C GLU A 83 -7.36 -3.58 -14.66
N GLN A 84 -7.90 -3.96 -15.81
CA GLN A 84 -9.25 -3.55 -16.21
C GLN A 84 -10.26 -4.67 -15.86
N PRO A 85 -11.51 -4.31 -15.51
CA PRO A 85 -12.59 -5.29 -15.35
C PRO A 85 -12.86 -6.14 -16.60
#